data_AF-A0A946WIA9-F1
#
_entry.id   AF-A0A946WIA9-F1
#
_cell.length_a   1.000
_cell.length_b   1.000
_cell.length_c   1.000
_cell.angle_alpha   90.00
_cell.angle_beta   90.00
_cell.angle_gamma   90.00
#
_symmetry.space_group_name_H-M   'P 1'
#
loop_
_entity.id
_entity.type
_entity.pdbx_description
1 polymer ?
#
loop_
_entity_poly.entity_id
_entity_poly.type
_entity_poly.pdbx_seq_one_letter_code
_entity_poly.pdbx_strand_id
1 'polypeptide(L)'
;MSDPFDLDSISENFTPAKVARNQAPPVYLEGLNPPQLEAIEHVNGPMLVLAGAGTGKTRVLTTRLAHILAGGHAFPNQILAVTFTNKAAMEMKERVGSIIGDAVENMFWLGTFHSICVKILRRHANLVGLSSNYTILDQDDQLRLIKQL
;
A
#
# COMPACT_ATOMS: atom_id res chain seq x y z
N MET A 1 19.21 -13.43 -56.96
CA MET A 1 18.03 -14.04 -56.33
C MET A 1 18.19 -13.79 -54.85
N SER A 2 17.56 -12.74 -54.33
CA SER A 2 17.68 -12.33 -52.92
C SER A 2 16.97 -13.34 -52.04
N ASP A 3 17.65 -13.80 -50.99
CA ASP A 3 17.12 -14.79 -50.05
C ASP A 3 15.89 -14.21 -49.32
N PRO A 4 14.69 -14.81 -49.47
CA PRO A 4 13.48 -14.35 -48.79
C PRO A 4 13.50 -14.60 -47.27
N PHE A 5 14.56 -15.19 -46.71
CA PHE A 5 14.70 -15.48 -45.28
C PHE A 5 15.93 -14.83 -44.63
N ASP A 6 16.47 -13.76 -45.21
CA ASP A 6 17.61 -13.03 -44.65
C ASP A 6 17.22 -12.24 -43.37
N LEU A 7 17.41 -12.88 -42.21
CA LEU A 7 17.05 -12.38 -40.88
C LEU A 7 18.02 -11.31 -40.33
N ASP A 8 19.18 -11.12 -40.97
CA ASP A 8 20.20 -10.17 -40.52
C ASP A 8 19.78 -8.70 -40.79
N SER A 9 18.76 -8.49 -41.61
CA SER A 9 18.17 -7.17 -41.89
C SER A 9 17.15 -6.70 -40.84
N ILE A 10 16.74 -7.57 -39.90
CA ILE A 10 15.64 -7.31 -38.96
C ILE A 10 16.12 -6.62 -37.67
N SER A 11 17.43 -6.58 -37.40
CA SER A 11 17.96 -6.15 -36.09
C SER A 11 18.24 -4.65 -35.93
N GLU A 12 18.11 -3.81 -36.95
CA GLU A 12 18.56 -2.40 -36.85
C GLU A 12 17.49 -1.36 -36.45
N ASN A 13 16.20 -1.71 -36.37
CA ASN A 13 15.15 -0.73 -36.08
C ASN A 13 14.20 -1.04 -34.90
N PHE A 14 14.50 -2.05 -34.07
CA PHE A 14 13.72 -2.28 -32.86
C PHE A 14 14.28 -1.49 -31.67
N THR A 15 14.15 -0.15 -31.72
CA THR A 15 14.20 0.65 -30.50
C THR A 15 12.80 0.57 -29.89
N PRO A 16 12.58 -0.01 -28.69
CA PRO A 16 11.30 0.12 -28.05
C PRO A 16 11.10 1.61 -27.79
N ALA A 17 10.24 2.25 -28.59
CA ALA A 17 9.84 3.61 -28.36
C ALA A 17 9.40 3.68 -26.89
N LYS A 18 10.10 4.46 -26.07
CA LYS A 18 9.55 4.96 -24.82
C LYS A 18 8.28 5.68 -25.23
N VAL A 19 7.14 5.00 -25.13
CA VAL A 19 5.83 5.62 -25.28
C VAL A 19 5.76 6.61 -24.12
N ALA A 20 6.17 7.85 -24.39
CA ALA A 20 5.92 8.96 -23.51
C ALA A 20 4.41 9.01 -23.39
N ARG A 21 3.87 8.53 -22.26
CA ARG A 21 2.46 8.67 -21.94
C ARG A 21 2.21 10.15 -21.79
N ASN A 22 1.84 10.79 -22.90
CA ASN A 22 1.32 12.15 -22.92
C ASN A 22 -0.13 12.11 -22.41
N GLN A 23 -0.29 11.64 -21.17
CA GLN A 23 -1.56 11.56 -20.48
C GLN A 23 -1.56 12.70 -19.46
N ALA A 24 -2.64 13.49 -19.47
CA ALA A 24 -2.90 14.45 -18.41
C ALA A 24 -2.70 13.77 -17.04
N PRO A 25 -2.19 14.49 -16.02
CA PRO A 25 -1.96 13.90 -14.71
C PRO A 25 -3.24 13.20 -14.22
N PRO A 26 -3.13 12.04 -13.57
CA PRO A 26 -4.29 11.33 -13.04
C PRO A 26 -5.17 12.25 -12.20
N VAL A 27 -6.50 12.12 -12.33
CA VAL A 27 -7.50 12.96 -11.64
C VAL A 27 -7.26 13.01 -10.12
N TYR A 28 -6.75 11.93 -9.53
CA TYR A 28 -6.44 11.88 -8.09
C TYR A 28 -5.27 12.78 -7.64
N LEU A 29 -4.50 13.34 -8.58
CA LEU A 29 -3.45 14.34 -8.32
C LEU A 29 -3.94 15.80 -8.42
N GLU A 30 -5.19 16.03 -8.85
CA GLU A 30 -5.72 17.38 -9.00
C GLU A 30 -5.90 18.10 -7.64
N GLY A 31 -5.59 19.39 -7.61
CA GLY A 31 -5.77 20.23 -6.42
C GLY A 31 -4.83 19.88 -5.25
N LEU A 32 -3.65 19.31 -5.55
CA LEU A 32 -2.55 19.15 -4.61
C LEU A 32 -1.62 20.38 -4.70
N ASN A 33 -1.07 20.79 -3.56
CA ASN A 33 0.01 21.78 -3.55
C ASN A 33 1.36 21.12 -3.88
N PRO A 34 2.42 21.89 -4.22
CA PRO A 34 3.69 21.31 -4.63
C PRO A 34 4.32 20.36 -3.60
N PRO A 35 4.36 20.66 -2.29
CA PRO A 35 4.87 19.71 -1.30
C PRO A 35 4.07 18.41 -1.19
N GLN A 36 2.75 18.47 -1.36
CA GLN A 36 1.91 17.26 -1.36
C GLN A 36 2.19 16.39 -2.58
N LEU A 37 2.33 17.01 -3.76
CA LEU A 37 2.68 16.32 -4.99
C LEU A 37 4.05 15.64 -4.89
N GLU A 38 5.06 16.37 -4.42
CA GLU A 38 6.40 15.85 -4.18
C GLU A 38 6.38 14.62 -3.24
N ALA A 39 5.63 14.70 -2.14
CA ALA A 39 5.48 13.57 -1.23
C ALA A 39 4.79 12.35 -1.87
N ILE A 40 3.89 12.56 -2.82
CA ILE A 40 3.16 11.50 -3.53
C ILE A 40 4.02 10.85 -4.61
N GLU A 41 4.78 11.64 -5.36
CA GLU A 41 5.68 11.19 -6.43
C GLU A 41 6.96 10.54 -5.88
N HIS A 42 7.31 10.81 -4.62
CA HIS A 42 8.41 10.14 -3.94
C HIS A 42 8.05 8.68 -3.61
N VAL A 43 8.23 7.79 -4.58
CA VAL A 43 7.90 6.36 -4.48
C VAL A 43 9.01 5.56 -3.77
N ASN A 44 10.26 5.92 -3.99
CA ASN A 44 11.42 5.12 -3.57
C ASN A 44 12.16 5.74 -2.38
N GLY A 45 12.68 4.89 -1.49
CA GLY A 45 13.50 5.32 -0.35
C GLY A 45 12.67 5.86 0.83
N PRO A 46 13.35 6.18 1.95
CA PRO A 46 12.69 6.67 3.15
C PRO A 46 12.12 8.08 2.92
N MET A 47 10.99 8.38 3.57
CA MET A 47 10.36 9.70 3.54
C MET A 47 9.64 9.98 4.85
N LEU A 48 9.77 11.20 5.35
CA LEU A 48 9.04 11.70 6.51
C LEU A 48 8.15 12.87 6.08
N VAL A 49 6.84 12.74 6.28
CA VAL A 49 5.88 13.81 6.01
C VAL A 49 5.49 14.47 7.33
N LEU A 50 6.02 15.68 7.56
CA LEU A 50 5.64 16.53 8.68
C LEU A 50 4.49 17.44 8.26
N ALA A 51 3.38 17.42 9.00
CA ALA A 51 2.23 18.21 8.60
C ALA A 51 1.34 18.60 9.79
N GLY A 52 0.91 19.87 9.79
CA GLY A 52 0.04 20.46 10.81
C GLY A 52 -1.40 19.95 10.74
N ALA A 53 -2.24 20.33 11.72
CA ALA A 53 -3.68 20.06 11.66
C ALA A 53 -4.29 20.66 10.37
N GLY A 54 -5.23 19.94 9.73
CA GLY A 54 -5.93 20.42 8.53
C GLY A 54 -5.12 20.46 7.21
N THR A 55 -3.81 20.19 7.23
CA THR A 55 -2.93 20.31 6.04
C THR A 55 -3.01 19.14 5.04
N GLY A 56 -3.95 18.21 5.22
CA GLY A 56 -4.18 17.12 4.27
C GLY A 56 -3.29 15.89 4.43
N LYS A 57 -2.66 15.65 5.60
CA LYS A 57 -1.85 14.43 5.89
C LYS A 57 -2.47 13.15 5.35
N THR A 58 -3.72 12.90 5.71
CA THR A 58 -4.43 11.69 5.31
C THR A 58 -4.59 11.62 3.81
N ARG A 59 -4.91 12.75 3.16
CA ARG A 59 -5.01 12.85 1.69
C ARG A 59 -3.69 12.49 1.02
N VAL A 60 -2.57 13.06 1.50
CA VAL A 60 -1.23 12.73 0.98
C VAL A 60 -0.94 11.24 1.09
N LEU A 61 -1.17 10.63 2.26
CA LEU A 61 -0.89 9.21 2.47
C LEU A 61 -1.77 8.30 1.58
N THR A 62 -3.07 8.57 1.48
CA THR A 62 -3.98 7.76 0.67
C THR A 62 -3.73 7.93 -0.81
N THR A 63 -3.46 9.16 -1.27
CA THR A 63 -3.16 9.43 -2.67
C THR A 63 -1.80 8.85 -3.06
N ARG A 64 -0.79 8.92 -2.19
CA ARG A 64 0.51 8.27 -2.41
C ARG A 64 0.37 6.76 -2.55
N LEU A 65 -0.40 6.14 -1.65
CA LEU A 65 -0.67 4.72 -1.71
C LEU A 65 -1.36 4.31 -3.02
N ALA A 66 -2.38 5.06 -3.42
CA ALA A 66 -3.06 4.83 -4.68
C ALA A 66 -2.15 5.08 -5.90
N HIS A 67 -1.27 6.09 -5.83
CA HIS A 67 -0.31 6.40 -6.89
C HIS A 67 0.70 5.26 -7.12
N ILE A 68 1.22 4.67 -6.03
CA ILE A 68 2.10 3.50 -6.09
C ILE A 68 1.40 2.32 -6.79
N LEU A 69 0.15 2.06 -6.42
CA LEU A 69 -0.63 0.94 -6.95
C LEU A 69 -1.05 1.17 -8.41
N ALA A 70 -1.60 2.36 -8.73
CA ALA A 70 -2.03 2.72 -10.07
C ALA A 70 -0.85 2.86 -11.06
N GLY A 71 0.31 3.28 -10.56
CA GLY A 71 1.56 3.35 -11.33
C GLY A 71 2.22 1.98 -11.57
N GLY A 72 1.72 0.91 -10.94
CA GLY A 72 2.31 -0.43 -11.03
C GLY A 72 3.66 -0.55 -10.33
N HIS A 73 3.96 0.34 -9.37
CA HIS A 73 5.21 0.29 -8.59
C HIS A 73 5.20 -0.81 -7.53
N ALA A 74 4.01 -1.26 -7.09
CA ALA A 74 3.85 -2.40 -6.20
C ALA A 74 2.48 -3.06 -6.41
N PHE A 75 2.36 -4.33 -6.06
CA PHE A 75 1.09 -5.03 -5.93
C PHE A 75 0.45 -4.76 -4.55
N PRO A 76 -0.89 -4.84 -4.42
CA PRO A 76 -1.58 -4.62 -3.13
C PRO A 76 -1.04 -5.45 -1.96
N ASN A 77 -0.59 -6.68 -2.22
CA ASN A 77 -0.02 -7.59 -1.22
C ASN A 77 1.44 -7.27 -0.83
N GLN A 78 2.10 -6.34 -1.53
CA GLN A 78 3.47 -5.88 -1.26
C GLN A 78 3.50 -4.61 -0.40
N ILE A 79 2.34 -4.06 -0.03
CA ILE A 79 2.24 -2.83 0.76
C ILE A 79 1.75 -3.13 2.18
N LEU A 80 2.49 -2.64 3.17
CA LEU A 80 2.09 -2.58 4.58
C LEU A 80 1.62 -1.15 4.92
N ALA A 81 0.36 -1.01 5.32
CA ALA A 81 -0.23 0.26 5.73
C ALA A 81 -0.80 0.14 7.15
N VAL A 82 -0.17 0.84 8.11
CA VAL A 82 -0.48 0.68 9.54
C VAL A 82 -0.99 1.99 10.14
N THR A 83 -2.08 1.90 10.92
CA THR A 83 -2.66 3.02 11.66
C THR A 83 -2.87 2.68 13.14
N PHE A 84 -3.26 3.66 13.95
CA PHE A 84 -3.52 3.45 15.38
C PHE A 84 -4.97 3.04 15.69
N THR A 85 -5.93 3.39 14.83
CA THR A 85 -7.36 3.17 15.09
C THR A 85 -8.02 2.43 13.95
N ASN A 86 -9.01 1.59 14.27
CA ASN A 86 -9.80 0.87 13.26
C ASN A 86 -10.50 1.86 12.32
N LYS A 87 -10.99 2.99 12.85
CA LYS A 87 -11.60 4.05 12.06
C LYS A 87 -10.63 4.60 11.01
N ALA A 88 -9.38 4.92 11.38
CA ALA A 88 -8.39 5.42 10.43
C ALA A 88 -8.01 4.37 9.38
N ALA A 89 -7.94 3.10 9.75
CA ALA A 89 -7.72 2.02 8.78
C ALA A 89 -8.89 1.90 7.79
N MET A 90 -10.14 1.94 8.25
CA MET A 90 -11.32 1.90 7.38
C MET A 90 -11.39 3.10 6.45
N GLU A 91 -11.22 4.31 6.97
CA GLU A 91 -11.19 5.54 6.15
C GLU A 91 -10.06 5.51 5.11
N MET A 92 -8.89 4.97 5.46
CA MET A 92 -7.78 4.80 4.52
C MET A 92 -8.15 3.81 3.41
N LYS A 93 -8.76 2.67 3.76
CA LYS A 93 -9.21 1.66 2.80
C LYS A 93 -10.24 2.24 1.83
N GLU A 94 -11.25 2.95 2.35
CA GLU A 94 -12.29 3.59 1.53
C GLU A 94 -11.70 4.61 0.55
N ARG A 95 -10.81 5.49 1.02
CA ARG A 95 -10.16 6.52 0.18
C ARG A 95 -9.24 5.94 -0.90
N VAL A 96 -8.55 4.84 -0.60
CA VAL A 96 -7.71 4.15 -1.59
C VAL A 96 -8.60 3.43 -2.60
N GLY A 97 -9.66 2.75 -2.11
CA GLY A 97 -10.65 2.09 -2.94
C GLY A 97 -11.36 3.03 -3.91
N SER A 98 -11.64 4.27 -3.51
CA SER A 98 -12.22 5.27 -4.44
C SER A 98 -11.28 5.64 -5.60
N ILE A 99 -9.99 5.32 -5.52
CA ILE A 99 -9.00 5.63 -6.56
C ILE A 99 -8.67 4.39 -7.40
N ILE A 100 -8.48 3.22 -6.77
CA ILE A 100 -8.01 2.00 -7.45
C ILE A 100 -9.10 0.93 -7.63
N GLY A 101 -10.32 1.19 -7.14
CA GLY A 101 -11.43 0.24 -7.16
C GLY A 101 -11.17 -1.00 -6.31
N ASP A 102 -11.68 -2.14 -6.77
CA ASP A 102 -11.66 -3.42 -6.05
C ASP A 102 -10.26 -3.97 -5.76
N ALA A 103 -9.22 -3.44 -6.40
CA ALA A 103 -7.84 -3.78 -6.11
C ALA A 103 -7.47 -3.54 -4.62
N VAL A 104 -8.18 -2.63 -3.94
CA VAL A 104 -7.99 -2.35 -2.51
C VAL A 104 -8.32 -3.56 -1.62
N GLU A 105 -9.21 -4.44 -2.05
CA GLU A 105 -9.57 -5.64 -1.28
C GLU A 105 -8.40 -6.63 -1.16
N ASN A 106 -7.44 -6.56 -2.08
CA ASN A 106 -6.22 -7.37 -2.06
C ASN A 106 -5.13 -6.79 -1.12
N MET A 107 -5.38 -5.66 -0.46
CA MET A 107 -4.46 -5.06 0.52
C MET A 107 -4.51 -5.79 1.86
N PHE A 108 -3.95 -7.00 1.89
CA PHE A 108 -3.97 -7.86 3.07
C PHE A 108 -3.34 -7.23 4.32
N TRP A 109 -2.36 -6.32 4.13
CA TRP A 109 -1.61 -5.68 5.21
C TRP A 109 -2.02 -4.23 5.51
N LEU A 110 -3.27 -3.87 5.22
CA LEU A 110 -3.87 -2.62 5.68
C LEU A 110 -4.62 -2.87 7.01
N GLY A 111 -4.26 -2.13 8.06
CA GLY A 111 -4.94 -2.26 9.35
C GLY A 111 -4.31 -1.47 10.49
N THR A 112 -4.73 -1.77 11.72
CA THR A 112 -4.07 -1.27 12.92
C THR A 112 -2.85 -2.10 13.28
N PHE A 113 -1.94 -1.54 14.09
CA PHE A 113 -0.81 -2.30 14.67
C PHE A 113 -1.26 -3.64 15.25
N HIS A 114 -2.29 -3.65 16.11
CA HIS A 114 -2.82 -4.87 16.70
C HIS A 114 -3.31 -5.86 15.64
N SER A 115 -4.11 -5.41 14.66
CA SER A 115 -4.65 -6.31 13.63
C SER A 115 -3.55 -6.96 12.78
N ILE A 116 -2.48 -6.22 12.47
CA ILE A 116 -1.34 -6.71 11.70
C ILE A 116 -0.52 -7.70 12.54
N CYS A 117 -0.20 -7.35 13.79
CA CYS A 117 0.51 -8.25 14.70
C CYS A 117 -0.25 -9.55 14.91
N VAL A 118 -1.57 -9.50 15.10
CA VAL A 118 -2.41 -10.69 15.21
C VAL A 118 -2.36 -11.51 13.92
N LYS A 119 -2.48 -10.92 12.73
CA LYS A 119 -2.37 -11.66 11.46
C LYS A 119 -1.03 -12.42 11.36
N ILE A 120 0.07 -11.77 11.72
CA ILE A 120 1.41 -12.38 11.72
C ILE A 120 1.48 -13.53 12.74
N LEU A 121 1.10 -13.27 13.99
CA LEU A 121 1.13 -14.27 15.06
C LEU A 121 0.24 -15.47 14.76
N ARG A 122 -0.97 -15.26 14.22
CA ARG A 122 -1.88 -16.35 13.83
C ARG A 122 -1.27 -17.23 12.75
N ARG A 123 -0.60 -16.64 11.76
CA ARG A 123 0.07 -17.36 10.66
C ARG A 123 1.28 -18.16 11.14
N HIS A 124 1.97 -17.68 12.18
CA HIS A 124 3.25 -18.23 12.65
C HIS A 124 3.23 -18.72 14.10
N ALA A 125 2.05 -18.98 14.66
CA ALA A 125 1.86 -19.27 16.10
C ALA A 125 2.72 -20.44 16.59
N ASN A 126 2.83 -21.49 15.76
CA ASN A 126 3.58 -22.69 16.09
C ASN A 126 5.08 -22.42 16.33
N LEU A 127 5.65 -21.36 15.73
CA LEU A 127 7.07 -21.00 15.91
C LEU A 127 7.37 -20.51 17.33
N VAL A 128 6.34 -20.09 18.08
CA VAL A 128 6.46 -19.63 19.46
C VAL A 128 5.72 -20.56 20.44
N GLY A 129 5.41 -21.79 20.02
CA GLY A 129 4.74 -22.79 20.87
C GLY A 129 3.28 -22.47 21.17
N LEU A 130 2.64 -21.61 20.38
CA LEU A 130 1.22 -21.28 20.51
C LEU A 130 0.40 -21.99 19.43
N SER A 131 -0.84 -22.37 19.78
CA SER A 131 -1.82 -22.75 18.77
C SER A 131 -2.35 -21.51 18.04
N SER A 132 -2.62 -21.62 16.74
CA SER A 132 -3.14 -20.52 15.93
C SER A 132 -4.52 -20.01 16.39
N ASN A 133 -5.22 -20.71 17.27
CA ASN A 133 -6.50 -20.31 17.88
C ASN A 133 -6.38 -19.78 19.32
N TYR A 134 -5.21 -19.31 19.77
CA TYR A 134 -5.01 -18.64 21.07
C TYR A 134 -6.05 -17.54 21.37
N THR A 135 -6.40 -17.32 22.63
CA THR A 135 -7.31 -16.23 23.03
C THR A 135 -6.51 -14.94 23.24
N ILE A 136 -7.05 -13.80 22.78
CA ILE A 136 -6.51 -12.48 23.12
C ILE A 136 -7.29 -12.00 24.33
N LEU A 137 -6.63 -11.83 25.47
CA LEU A 137 -7.27 -11.39 26.71
C LEU A 137 -7.55 -9.89 26.65
N ASP A 138 -8.77 -9.52 26.99
CA ASP A 138 -9.12 -8.13 27.25
C ASP A 138 -8.70 -7.70 28.68
N GLN A 139 -9.00 -6.45 29.03
CA GLN A 139 -8.65 -5.91 30.34
C GLN A 139 -9.37 -6.63 31.48
N ASP A 140 -10.62 -7.05 31.29
CA ASP A 140 -11.42 -7.71 32.33
C ASP A 140 -10.98 -9.15 32.55
N ASP A 141 -10.57 -9.84 31.48
CA ASP A 141 -9.95 -11.16 31.54
C ASP A 141 -8.62 -11.10 32.28
N GLN A 142 -7.79 -10.10 31.98
CA GLN A 142 -6.51 -9.88 32.68
C GLN A 142 -6.71 -9.63 34.18
N LEU A 143 -7.67 -8.77 34.54
CA LEU A 143 -7.99 -8.50 35.95
C LEU A 143 -8.51 -9.73 36.68
N ARG A 144 -9.34 -10.55 36.02
CA ARG A 144 -9.82 -11.81 36.59
C ARG A 144 -8.69 -12.80 36.83
N LEU A 145 -7.75 -12.91 35.89
CA LEU A 145 -6.59 -13.80 36.02
C LEU A 145 -5.69 -13.41 37.20
N ILE A 146 -5.42 -12.12 37.37
CA ILE A 146 -4.58 -11.62 38.47
C ILE A 146 -5.23 -11.91 39.83
N LYS A 147 -6.56 -11.82 39.95
CA LYS A 147 -7.28 -12.11 41.19
C LYS A 147 -7.27 -13.59 41.60
N GLN A 148 -6.85 -14.49 40.71
CA GLN A 148 -6.75 -15.93 40.97
C GLN A 148 -5.34 -16.36 41.44
N LEU A 149 -4.37 -15.44 41.42
CA LEU A 149 -3.03 -15.62 41.98
C LEU A 149 -3.02 -15.30 43.48
#